data_AF-A0A2G2ACG6-F1
#
_entry.id   AF-A0A2G2ACG6-F1
#
_cell.length_a   1.000
_cell.length_b   1.000
_cell.length_c   1.000
_cell.angle_alpha   90.00
_cell.angle_beta   90.00
_cell.angle_gamma   90.00
#
_symmetry.space_group_name_H-M   'P 1'
#
loop_
_entity.id
_entity.type
_entity.pdbx_description
1 polymer ?
#
loop_
_entity_poly.entity_id
_entity_poly.type
_entity_poly.pdbx_seq_one_letter_code
_entity_poly.pdbx_strand_id
1 'polypeptide(L)'
;MRILIAQASAAAKGGAENYAAALRHVLINDGHAVGTIDVRGHTPPGGKRSRLPLAITGRALWNWAQVCRALPKIALDYDRVILAYGEGPPLPVPTLTLRHSPTLFATDARLLACVGARPTGVRRAYIQLCRRVAGPIAGPHQ
;
A
#
# COMPACT_ATOMS: atom_id res chain seq x y z
N MET A 1 -10.73 15.97 9.87
CA MET A 1 -10.83 15.09 8.68
C MET A 1 -10.41 13.68 9.07
N ARG A 2 -11.00 12.67 8.42
CA ARG A 2 -10.61 11.26 8.50
C ARG A 2 -9.66 10.94 7.35
N ILE A 3 -8.43 10.57 7.67
CA ILE A 3 -7.39 10.29 6.68
C ILE A 3 -6.95 8.82 6.80
N LEU A 4 -6.92 8.10 5.68
CA LEU A 4 -6.40 6.74 5.64
C LEU A 4 -5.00 6.73 5.04
N ILE A 5 -4.03 6.13 5.73
CA ILE A 5 -2.70 5.86 5.18
C ILE A 5 -2.61 4.38 4.79
N ALA A 6 -2.40 4.11 3.51
CA ALA A 6 -2.17 2.77 2.98
C ALA A 6 -0.67 2.53 2.75
N GLN A 7 -0.12 1.46 3.32
CA GLN A 7 1.30 1.13 3.24
C GLN A 7 1.53 -0.39 3.19
N ALA A 8 2.60 -0.84 2.54
CA ALA A 8 2.83 -2.27 2.34
C ALA A 8 3.02 -3.03 3.66
N SER A 9 3.94 -2.62 4.53
CA SER A 9 4.11 -3.27 5.83
C SER A 9 4.76 -2.33 6.82
N ALA A 10 4.03 -1.89 7.85
CA ALA A 10 4.57 -1.06 8.92
C ALA A 10 5.75 -1.69 9.70
N ALA A 11 5.99 -2.99 9.51
CA ALA A 11 6.99 -3.76 10.27
C ALA A 11 8.26 -4.08 9.48
N ALA A 12 8.37 -3.66 8.21
CA ALA A 12 9.57 -3.93 7.42
C ALA A 12 10.79 -3.08 7.84
N LYS A 13 10.61 -2.10 8.75
CA LYS A 13 11.67 -1.24 9.32
C LYS A 13 12.58 -0.57 8.27
N GLY A 14 12.04 -0.29 7.08
CA GLY A 14 12.72 0.50 6.07
C GLY A 14 12.44 1.99 6.22
N GLY A 15 12.91 2.79 5.24
CA GLY A 15 12.67 4.24 5.21
C GLY A 15 11.20 4.62 4.95
N ALA A 16 10.48 3.79 4.19
CA ALA A 16 9.07 3.98 3.87
C ALA A 16 8.18 3.98 5.12
N GLU A 17 8.43 3.04 6.02
CA GLU A 17 7.67 2.84 7.25
C GLU A 17 7.91 3.99 8.23
N ASN A 18 9.16 4.44 8.36
CA ASN A 18 9.52 5.58 9.20
C ASN A 18 8.85 6.86 8.69
N TYR A 19 8.82 7.06 7.37
CA TYR A 19 8.14 8.21 6.75
C TYR A 19 6.62 8.16 7.00
N ALA A 20 5.97 7.01 6.78
CA ALA A 20 4.55 6.85 7.03
C ALA A 20 4.17 7.04 8.51
N ALA A 21 5.03 6.59 9.44
CA ALA A 21 4.85 6.80 10.87
C ALA A 21 4.98 8.28 11.27
N ALA A 22 6.00 8.98 10.73
CA ALA A 22 6.17 10.42 10.96
C ALA A 22 4.99 11.22 10.40
N LEU A 23 4.54 10.90 9.18
CA LEU A 23 3.38 11.52 8.56
C LEU A 23 2.11 11.32 9.40
N ARG A 24 1.88 10.10 9.89
CA ARG A 24 0.76 9.82 10.80
C ARG A 24 0.81 10.70 12.05
N HIS A 25 1.99 10.85 12.66
CA HIS A 25 2.15 11.64 13.87
C HIS A 25 1.83 13.12 13.62
N VAL A 26 2.35 13.70 12.54
CA VAL A 26 2.07 15.10 12.16
C VAL A 26 0.58 15.30 11.93
N LEU A 27 -0.06 14.44 11.14
CA LEU A 27 -1.50 14.56 10.84
C LEU A 27 -2.38 14.46 12.10
N ILE A 28 -2.00 13.61 13.07
CA ILE A 28 -2.70 13.52 14.35
C ILE A 28 -2.54 14.80 15.16
N ASN A 29 -1.33 15.36 15.22
CA ASN A 29 -1.05 16.59 15.94
C ASN A 29 -1.79 17.80 15.33
N ASP A 30 -2.03 17.77 14.03
CA ASP A 30 -2.85 18.76 13.32
C ASP A 30 -4.37 18.53 13.51
N GLY A 31 -4.77 17.59 14.37
CA GLY A 31 -6.17 17.33 14.73
C GLY A 31 -6.92 16.43 13.75
N HIS A 32 -6.23 15.65 12.92
CA HIS A 32 -6.88 14.70 12.02
C HIS A 32 -7.08 13.31 12.65
N ALA A 33 -8.17 12.65 12.27
CA ALA A 33 -8.47 11.28 12.65
C ALA A 33 -7.79 10.32 11.65
N VAL A 34 -6.63 9.78 12.02
CA VAL A 34 -5.79 8.99 11.09
C VAL A 34 -5.97 7.49 11.30
N GLY A 35 -6.46 6.81 10.26
CA GLY A 35 -6.48 5.36 10.13
C GLY A 35 -5.30 4.86 9.30
N THR A 36 -4.93 3.59 9.47
CA THR A 36 -3.87 2.96 8.69
C THR A 36 -4.30 1.61 8.15
N ILE A 37 -3.88 1.24 6.95
CA ILE A 37 -4.06 -0.10 6.41
C ILE A 37 -2.72 -0.62 5.88
N ASP A 38 -2.39 -1.84 6.29
CA ASP A 38 -1.22 -2.57 5.83
C ASP A 38 -1.54 -4.07 5.64
N VAL A 39 -0.54 -4.85 5.21
CA VAL A 39 -0.71 -6.31 5.02
C VAL A 39 -1.14 -7.06 6.28
N ARG A 40 -0.99 -6.48 7.47
CA ARG A 40 -1.42 -7.08 8.74
C ARG A 40 -2.84 -6.71 9.09
N GLY A 41 -3.42 -5.68 8.49
CA GLY A 41 -4.79 -5.28 8.77
C GLY A 41 -5.06 -3.79 8.63
N HIS A 42 -6.33 -3.45 8.86
CA HIS A 42 -6.80 -2.09 8.94
C HIS A 42 -6.92 -1.67 10.40
N THR A 43 -6.46 -0.46 10.71
CA THR A 43 -6.57 0.16 12.05
C THR A 43 -7.32 1.47 11.88
N PRO A 44 -8.59 1.55 12.33
CA PRO A 44 -9.36 2.80 12.25
C PRO A 44 -8.82 3.86 13.22
N PRO A 45 -9.14 5.15 13.03
CA PRO A 45 -8.75 6.20 13.95
C PRO A 45 -9.21 5.89 15.38
N GLY A 46 -8.29 5.87 16.33
CA GLY A 46 -8.58 5.59 17.75
C GLY A 46 -9.09 4.18 18.07
N GLY A 47 -9.18 3.27 17.10
CA GLY A 47 -9.72 1.93 17.28
C GLY A 47 -8.68 0.81 17.25
N LYS A 48 -9.16 -0.41 17.46
CA LYS A 48 -8.32 -1.62 17.42
C LYS A 48 -8.10 -2.09 15.98
N ARG A 49 -6.92 -2.64 15.71
CA ARG A 49 -6.60 -3.23 14.41
C ARG A 49 -7.51 -4.42 14.11
N SER A 50 -8.27 -4.33 13.02
CA SER A 50 -8.93 -5.47 12.40
C SER A 50 -7.89 -6.29 11.65
N ARG A 51 -7.90 -7.62 11.85
CA ARG A 51 -7.03 -8.50 11.07
C ARG A 51 -7.64 -8.65 9.69
N LEU A 52 -6.94 -8.21 8.66
CA LEU A 52 -7.23 -8.69 7.31
C LEU A 52 -6.81 -10.18 7.26
N PRO A 53 -7.61 -11.09 6.69
CA PRO A 53 -7.37 -12.53 6.76
C PRO A 53 -6.14 -13.02 5.95
N LEU A 54 -5.18 -12.17 5.58
CA LEU A 54 -4.40 -12.36 4.36
C LEU A 54 -2.88 -12.13 4.50
N ALA A 55 -2.33 -11.99 5.71
CA ALA A 55 -0.88 -11.91 5.89
C ALA A 55 -0.21 -13.29 5.73
N ILE A 56 -0.01 -13.75 4.50
CA ILE A 56 0.76 -14.98 4.24
C ILE A 56 2.25 -14.65 4.32
N THR A 57 2.98 -15.28 5.25
CA THR A 57 4.43 -15.10 5.43
C THR A 57 5.17 -15.37 4.11
N GLY A 58 6.16 -14.52 3.77
CA GLY A 58 6.96 -14.66 2.55
C GLY A 58 6.28 -14.23 1.25
N ARG A 59 5.04 -13.73 1.27
CA ARG A 59 4.30 -13.30 0.07
C ARG A 59 3.88 -11.83 0.12
N ALA A 60 4.86 -10.93 0.36
CA ALA A 60 4.61 -9.49 0.53
C ALA A 60 3.80 -8.86 -0.63
N LEU A 61 4.10 -9.22 -1.88
CA LEU A 61 3.38 -8.70 -3.05
C LEU A 61 1.92 -9.17 -3.11
N TRP A 62 1.68 -10.45 -2.82
CA TRP A 62 0.32 -11.00 -2.75
C TRP A 62 -0.48 -10.32 -1.64
N ASN A 63 0.11 -10.19 -0.46
CA ASN A 63 -0.57 -9.57 0.67
C ASN A 63 -0.89 -8.10 0.35
N TRP A 64 -0.01 -7.38 -0.34
CA TRP A 64 -0.28 -6.02 -0.79
C TRP A 64 -1.38 -5.96 -1.87
N ALA A 65 -1.40 -6.91 -2.80
CA ALA A 65 -2.49 -7.03 -3.77
C ALA A 65 -3.86 -7.23 -3.10
N GLN A 66 -3.89 -7.98 -2.00
CA GLN A 66 -5.10 -8.15 -1.20
C GLN A 66 -5.51 -6.85 -0.47
N VAL A 67 -4.53 -6.09 0.03
CA VAL A 67 -4.80 -4.74 0.58
C VAL A 67 -5.39 -3.85 -0.50
N CYS A 68 -4.80 -3.83 -1.70
CA CYS A 68 -5.33 -3.09 -2.85
C CYS A 68 -6.77 -3.50 -3.17
N ARG A 69 -7.09 -4.79 -3.17
CA ARG A 69 -8.47 -5.28 -3.38
C ARG A 69 -9.47 -4.75 -2.35
N ALA A 70 -9.05 -4.63 -1.08
CA ALA A 70 -9.91 -4.17 0.00
C ALA A 70 -9.99 -2.63 0.09
N LEU A 71 -8.96 -1.93 -0.39
CA LEU A 71 -8.77 -0.51 -0.20
C LEU A 71 -9.94 0.36 -0.70
N PRO A 72 -10.54 0.14 -1.88
CA PRO A 72 -11.67 0.96 -2.35
C PRO A 72 -12.87 0.94 -1.42
N LYS A 73 -13.17 -0.21 -0.79
CA LYS A 73 -14.29 -0.33 0.16
C LYS A 73 -13.98 0.41 1.46
N ILE A 74 -12.76 0.25 1.97
CA ILE A 74 -12.32 0.89 3.21
C ILE A 74 -12.19 2.41 3.03
N ALA A 75 -11.77 2.87 1.85
CA ALA A 75 -11.59 4.28 1.53
C ALA A 75 -12.87 5.11 1.61
N LEU A 76 -14.05 4.50 1.49
CA LEU A 76 -15.34 5.19 1.60
C LEU A 76 -15.61 5.75 3.00
N ASP A 77 -14.94 5.22 4.04
CA ASP A 77 -15.09 5.69 5.42
C ASP A 77 -14.12 6.85 5.77
N TYR A 78 -13.47 7.43 4.77
CA TYR A 78 -12.42 8.45 4.92
C TYR A 78 -12.62 9.60 3.93
N ASP A 79 -12.19 10.79 4.34
CA ASP A 79 -12.26 11.99 3.49
C ASP A 79 -11.13 12.00 2.45
N ARG A 80 -9.98 11.41 2.80
CA ARG A 80 -8.77 11.35 1.96
C ARG A 80 -7.97 10.08 2.20
N VAL A 81 -7.26 9.65 1.16
CA VAL A 81 -6.33 8.51 1.24
C VAL A 81 -4.93 8.95 0.86
N ILE A 82 -3.93 8.45 1.60
CA ILE A 82 -2.52 8.60 1.29
C ILE A 82 -1.96 7.21 0.95
N LEU A 83 -1.52 7.04 -0.30
CA LEU A 83 -0.79 5.86 -0.76
C LEU A 83 0.69 6.07 -0.46
N ALA A 84 1.14 5.62 0.71
CA ALA A 84 2.53 5.81 1.13
C ALA A 84 3.51 5.04 0.23
N TYR A 85 3.12 3.88 -0.29
CA TYR A 85 3.99 3.03 -1.11
C TYR A 85 3.98 3.35 -2.63
N GLY A 86 3.40 4.48 -3.03
CA GLY A 86 3.47 4.97 -4.40
C GLY A 86 2.55 4.29 -5.42
N GLU A 87 1.86 3.21 -5.03
CA GLU A 87 0.93 2.46 -5.88
C GLU A 87 -0.34 2.06 -5.14
N GLY A 88 -1.45 1.98 -5.89
CA GLY A 88 -2.73 1.52 -5.40
C GLY A 88 -3.81 1.54 -6.49
N PRO A 89 -4.99 0.98 -6.22
CA PRO A 89 -6.12 1.07 -7.12
C PRO A 89 -6.63 2.52 -7.22
N PRO A 90 -7.39 2.87 -8.26
CA PRO A 90 -8.18 4.11 -8.25
C PRO A 90 -9.16 4.07 -7.08
N LEU A 91 -9.28 5.20 -6.39
CA LEU A 91 -10.12 5.34 -5.20
C LEU A 91 -11.21 6.39 -5.44
N PRO A 92 -12.40 6.23 -4.83
CA PRO A 92 -13.52 7.16 -4.99
C PRO A 92 -13.32 8.49 -4.24
N VAL A 93 -12.21 8.64 -3.51
CA VAL A 93 -11.91 9.78 -2.65
C VAL A 93 -10.58 10.43 -3.05
N PRO A 94 -10.37 11.73 -2.76
CA PRO A 94 -9.10 12.41 -3.06
C PRO A 94 -7.90 11.64 -2.49
N THR A 95 -6.95 11.34 -3.36
CA THR A 95 -5.82 10.47 -3.06
C THR A 95 -4.50 11.19 -3.29
N LEU A 96 -3.63 11.17 -2.27
CA LEU A 96 -2.23 11.61 -2.37
C LEU A 96 -1.34 10.39 -2.53
N THR A 97 -0.53 10.36 -3.59
CA THR A 97 0.40 9.25 -3.84
C THR A 97 1.83 9.69 -3.56
N LEU A 98 2.47 9.04 -2.59
CA LEU A 98 3.84 9.30 -2.21
C LEU A 98 4.77 8.32 -2.93
N ARG A 99 5.65 8.82 -3.79
CA ARG A 99 6.57 7.97 -4.56
C ARG A 99 7.99 8.07 -3.98
N HIS A 100 8.22 7.38 -2.87
CA HIS A 100 9.54 7.33 -2.24
C HIS A 100 10.32 6.05 -2.60
N SER A 101 9.73 5.12 -3.37
CA SER A 101 10.35 3.85 -3.78
C SER A 101 9.90 3.42 -5.18
N PRO A 102 10.65 2.51 -5.84
CA PRO A 102 10.20 1.85 -7.06
C PRO A 102 8.84 1.17 -6.87
N THR A 103 8.06 1.13 -7.93
CA THR A 103 6.74 0.51 -8.00
C THR A 103 6.80 -0.99 -7.65
N LEU A 104 5.98 -1.45 -6.69
CA LEU A 104 5.93 -2.86 -6.23
C LEU A 104 5.56 -3.83 -7.36
N PHE A 105 4.67 -3.39 -8.23
CA PHE A 105 4.23 -4.18 -9.37
C PHE A 105 5.09 -3.94 -10.62
N ALA A 106 6.26 -3.31 -10.51
CA ALA A 106 7.16 -3.12 -11.64
C ALA A 106 7.57 -4.45 -12.26
N THR A 107 7.39 -4.58 -13.58
CA THR A 107 7.91 -5.68 -14.38
C THR A 107 9.15 -5.28 -15.18
N ASP A 108 9.51 -3.99 -15.18
CA ASP A 108 10.66 -3.45 -15.89
C ASP A 108 11.98 -4.00 -15.29
N ALA A 109 12.82 -4.58 -16.15
CA ALA A 109 14.07 -5.20 -15.75
C ALA A 109 15.05 -4.21 -15.08
N ARG A 110 15.05 -2.93 -15.49
CA ARG A 110 15.90 -1.86 -14.93
C ARG A 110 15.46 -1.53 -13.51
N LEU A 111 14.16 -1.36 -13.28
CA LEU A 111 13.61 -1.12 -11.94
C LEU A 111 13.84 -2.31 -11.00
N LEU A 112 13.71 -3.54 -11.52
CA LEU A 112 13.97 -4.76 -10.76
C LEU A 112 15.45 -4.92 -10.40
N ALA A 113 16.37 -4.53 -11.28
CA ALA A 113 17.81 -4.53 -11.00
C ALA A 113 18.16 -3.55 -9.86
N CYS A 114 17.54 -2.37 -9.82
CA CYS A 114 17.76 -1.38 -8.74
C CYS A 114 17.40 -1.90 -7.35
N VAL A 115 16.48 -2.87 -7.25
CA VAL A 115 16.10 -3.52 -5.98
C VAL A 115 16.77 -4.88 -5.78
N GLY A 116 17.85 -5.15 -6.54
CA GLY A 116 18.66 -6.37 -6.42
C GLY A 116 17.97 -7.64 -6.90
N ALA A 117 16.93 -7.52 -7.73
CA ALA A 117 16.02 -8.61 -8.02
C ALA A 117 16.01 -8.96 -9.51
N ARG A 118 16.01 -10.25 -9.87
CA ARG A 118 16.06 -10.70 -11.27
C ARG A 118 14.66 -10.87 -11.88
N PRO A 119 14.44 -10.50 -13.15
CA PRO A 119 13.21 -10.81 -13.86
C PRO A 119 13.21 -12.28 -14.31
N THR A 120 12.42 -13.13 -13.64
CA THR A 120 12.19 -14.52 -14.06
C THR A 120 10.77 -14.69 -14.63
N GLY A 121 10.55 -15.73 -15.46
CA GLY A 121 9.20 -16.03 -15.98
C GLY A 121 8.18 -16.27 -14.86
N VAL A 122 8.59 -17.00 -13.82
CA VAL A 122 7.79 -17.24 -12.61
C VAL A 122 7.42 -15.93 -11.90
N ARG A 123 8.37 -15.00 -11.78
CA ARG A 123 8.13 -13.71 -11.15
C ARG A 123 7.18 -12.83 -11.97
N ARG A 124 7.30 -12.84 -13.30
CA ARG A 124 6.35 -12.14 -14.18
C ARG A 124 4.94 -12.68 -14.05
N ALA A 125 4.77 -14.01 -14.07
CA ALA A 125 3.47 -14.65 -13.85
C ALA A 125 2.89 -14.31 -12.47
N TYR A 126 3.72 -14.33 -11.42
CA TYR A 126 3.32 -13.95 -10.08
C TYR A 126 2.90 -12.49 -9.97
N ILE A 127 3.64 -11.55 -10.58
CA ILE A 127 3.27 -10.13 -10.63
C ILE A 127 1.95 -9.92 -11.38
N GLN A 128 1.75 -10.58 -12.53
CA GLN A 128 0.50 -10.49 -13.28
C GLN A 128 -0.70 -11.00 -12.48
N LEU A 129 -0.54 -12.12 -11.76
CA LEU A 129 -1.56 -12.64 -10.87
C LEU A 129 -1.89 -11.62 -9.76
N CYS A 130 -0.86 -11.05 -9.13
CA CYS A 130 -1.05 -10.05 -8.08
C CYS A 130 -1.72 -8.77 -8.63
N ARG A 131 -1.38 -8.31 -9.85
CA ARG A 131 -2.06 -7.18 -10.51
C ARG A 131 -3.56 -7.47 -10.72
N ARG A 132 -3.91 -8.69 -11.16
CA ARG A 132 -5.33 -9.10 -11.31
C ARG A 132 -6.07 -9.06 -9.98
N VAL A 133 -5.42 -9.45 -8.88
CA VAL A 133 -6.03 -9.40 -7.54
C VAL A 133 -6.16 -7.96 -7.04
N ALA A 134 -5.13 -7.14 -7.25
CA ALA A 134 -5.11 -5.74 -6.83
C ALA A 134 -6.17 -4.88 -7.52
N GLY A 135 -6.63 -5.29 -8.72
CA GLY A 135 -7.51 -4.50 -9.56
C GLY A 135 -6.73 -3.52 -10.45
N PRO A 136 -7.41 -2.60 -11.16
CA PRO A 136 -6.73 -1.60 -11.98
C PRO A 136 -5.79 -0.79 -11.08
N ILE A 137 -4.52 -0.62 -11.47
CA ILE A 137 -3.54 0.16 -10.69
C ILE A 137 -3.33 1.49 -11.39
N ALA A 138 -3.51 2.59 -10.65
CA ALA A 138 -3.22 3.92 -11.15
C ALA A 138 -1.70 4.19 -11.05
N GLY A 139 -1.01 4.28 -12.19
CA GLY A 139 0.42 4.56 -12.26
C GLY A 139 0.91 4.77 -13.70
N PRO A 140 2.01 5.51 -13.92
CA PRO A 140 2.47 5.94 -15.25
C PRO A 140 3.22 4.86 -16.03
N HIS A 141 3.35 3.64 -15.48
CA HIS A 141 4.08 2.52 -16.09
C HIS A 141 3.14 1.33 -16.32
N GLN A 142 1.99 1.59 -16.95
CA GLN A 142 1.19 0.54 -17.58
C GLN A 142 1.88 0.07 -18.86
#